data_AF-A0A8M3B684-F1
#
_entry.id   AF-A0A8M3B684-F1
#
_cell.length_a   1.000
_cell.length_b   1.000
_cell.length_c   1.000
_cell.angle_alpha   90.00
_cell.angle_beta   90.00
_cell.angle_gamma   90.00
#
_symmetry.space_group_name_H-M   'P 1'
#
loop_
_entity.id
_entity.type
_entity.pdbx_description
1 polymer ?
#
loop_
_entity_poly.entity_id
_entity_poly.type
_entity_poly.pdbx_seq_one_letter_code
_entity_poly.pdbx_strand_id
1 'polypeptide(L)'
;MATAFSLPVTHFHLQECHPILHLKTAITPSRTSDDHLLPIMESNSTCKLVNFDFTFRFLPSVYVSVFTLGVMGNCLGLKSIYKNWTKMGNVNIFMLNLCGADILYLLTLPFFVVYYASEHKWIFGHAFCKILRLCFCINLYGSIGFLTCISVYRYLGIVHTLRVKGRITARFSVLVALLVWLLVLLQSLPDLFFVKTSDNATSCYDTTSDKYMREYLKYSIGRTVVGFGIPLLIMLCCYGHVAFTLLTKKDIDIILKLRCLRLVVILILLFSICFTPFHIFRNMNLATRISKLDGTCLKWYADVYIANQVGNGLACMNSAINPLLYLFNSDEFLMKFFVKCRRSRQSVVSPQVSPSLKHELAIS
;
A
#
# COMPACT_ATOMS: atom_id res chain seq x y z
N MET A 1 -18.87 2.20 43.98
CA MET A 1 -19.94 1.19 44.06
C MET A 1 -21.20 1.78 43.43
N ALA A 2 -22.08 0.93 42.87
CA ALA A 2 -23.14 1.24 41.89
C ALA A 2 -22.59 1.75 40.53
N THR A 3 -22.91 1.25 39.31
CA THR A 3 -24.04 0.52 38.65
C THR A 3 -25.11 1.38 37.97
N ALA A 4 -25.67 0.88 36.84
CA ALA A 4 -26.49 1.55 35.80
C ALA A 4 -25.67 2.46 34.85
N PHE A 5 -25.59 2.31 33.51
CA PHE A 5 -26.29 1.54 32.46
C PHE A 5 -27.69 2.02 31.98
N SER A 6 -27.86 1.98 30.64
CA SER A 6 -29.08 2.04 29.78
C SER A 6 -29.76 3.37 29.36
N LEU A 7 -29.62 3.70 28.07
CA LEU A 7 -30.62 4.00 26.99
C LEU A 7 -32.08 4.40 27.36
N PRO A 8 -32.70 5.33 26.60
CA PRO A 8 -33.37 5.03 25.31
C PRO A 8 -32.70 5.70 24.08
N VAL A 9 -33.03 5.50 22.79
CA VAL A 9 -34.10 4.80 22.01
C VAL A 9 -35.32 5.65 21.56
N THR A 10 -35.84 5.38 20.35
CA THR A 10 -36.94 6.06 19.59
C THR A 10 -36.57 7.45 18.98
N HIS A 11 -37.11 7.90 17.84
CA HIS A 11 -38.35 7.51 17.13
C HIS A 11 -38.19 7.47 15.58
N PHE A 12 -39.03 6.67 14.93
CA PHE A 12 -39.27 6.67 13.47
C PHE A 12 -39.96 7.96 13.01
N HIS A 13 -39.74 8.39 11.77
CA HIS A 13 -40.82 8.93 10.92
C HIS A 13 -40.52 8.77 9.42
N LEU A 14 -41.51 8.27 8.68
CA LEU A 14 -41.56 8.31 7.21
C LEU A 14 -42.00 9.71 6.74
N GLN A 15 -41.55 10.13 5.57
CA GLN A 15 -42.22 11.17 4.77
C GLN A 15 -42.05 10.82 3.28
N GLU A 16 -43.18 10.51 2.63
CA GLU A 16 -43.25 10.34 1.18
C GLU A 16 -43.24 11.70 0.47
N CYS A 17 -42.68 11.77 -0.74
CA CYS A 17 -42.74 12.96 -1.61
C CYS A 17 -42.90 12.55 -3.08
N HIS A 18 -44.14 12.20 -3.46
CA HIS A 18 -44.67 12.44 -4.81
C HIS A 18 -45.66 13.62 -4.68
N PRO A 19 -45.76 14.52 -5.68
CA PRO A 19 -46.50 14.17 -6.90
C PRO A 19 -45.88 14.63 -8.22
N ILE A 20 -46.24 13.92 -9.28
CA ILE A 20 -46.08 14.32 -10.68
C ILE A 20 -47.42 14.94 -11.12
N LEU A 21 -47.41 16.20 -11.58
CA LEU A 21 -48.45 16.93 -12.34
C LEU A 21 -47.94 18.40 -12.47
N HIS A 22 -48.07 19.18 -13.55
CA HIS A 22 -48.86 19.05 -14.77
C HIS A 22 -48.06 19.54 -16.00
N LEU A 23 -48.35 18.93 -17.14
CA LEU A 23 -48.07 19.44 -18.48
C LEU A 23 -48.89 20.73 -18.75
N LYS A 24 -48.25 21.83 -19.18
CA LYS A 24 -48.93 22.88 -19.97
C LYS A 24 -48.06 23.41 -21.10
N THR A 25 -48.65 23.34 -22.28
CA THR A 25 -48.17 23.77 -23.59
C THR A 25 -47.99 25.28 -23.72
N ALA A 26 -46.90 25.70 -24.39
CA ALA A 26 -46.83 26.98 -25.10
C ALA A 26 -45.94 26.80 -26.34
N ILE A 27 -46.54 26.49 -27.49
CA ILE A 27 -45.88 26.45 -28.78
C ILE A 27 -46.40 27.61 -29.62
N THR A 28 -45.54 28.57 -29.96
CA THR A 28 -45.38 29.15 -31.32
C THR A 28 -44.24 30.19 -31.32
N PRO A 29 -43.51 30.37 -32.43
CA PRO A 29 -42.23 31.08 -32.40
C PRO A 29 -42.29 32.51 -33.00
N SER A 30 -41.68 33.48 -32.31
CA SER A 30 -41.34 34.78 -32.88
C SER A 30 -39.93 34.78 -33.45
N ARG A 31 -39.80 34.94 -34.77
CA ARG A 31 -38.52 35.16 -35.46
C ARG A 31 -37.89 36.49 -35.01
N THR A 32 -36.68 36.44 -34.45
CA THR A 32 -35.67 37.47 -34.69
C THR A 32 -34.32 36.78 -34.87
N SER A 33 -33.74 36.97 -36.04
CA SER A 33 -32.43 36.48 -36.43
C SER A 33 -31.36 37.41 -35.87
N ASP A 34 -30.45 36.88 -35.05
CA ASP A 34 -29.11 37.43 -34.87
C ASP A 34 -28.16 36.25 -34.57
N ASP A 35 -27.51 35.77 -35.62
CA ASP A 35 -26.56 34.64 -35.59
C ASP A 35 -25.23 35.05 -34.94
N HIS A 36 -25.25 35.30 -33.63
CA HIS A 36 -24.03 35.15 -32.84
C HIS A 36 -23.73 33.66 -32.66
N LEU A 37 -23.01 33.09 -33.63
CA LEU A 37 -22.28 31.84 -33.48
C LEU A 37 -21.28 31.97 -32.32
N LEU A 38 -21.74 31.73 -31.09
CA LEU A 38 -20.88 31.12 -30.09
C LEU A 38 -20.40 29.80 -30.70
N PRO A 39 -19.08 29.53 -30.78
CA PRO A 39 -18.60 28.31 -31.40
C PRO A 39 -19.23 27.11 -30.71
N ILE A 40 -20.02 26.35 -31.45
CA ILE A 40 -20.38 24.99 -31.05
C ILE A 40 -19.03 24.28 -30.98
N MET A 41 -18.51 24.12 -29.77
CA MET A 41 -17.33 23.31 -29.53
C MET A 41 -17.72 21.88 -29.87
N GLU A 42 -17.46 21.50 -31.13
CA GLU A 42 -17.54 20.12 -31.59
C GLU A 42 -16.57 19.29 -30.74
N SER A 43 -17.10 18.72 -29.66
CA SER A 43 -16.43 17.69 -28.88
C SER A 43 -16.45 16.38 -29.67
N ASN A 44 -15.83 16.38 -30.85
CA ASN A 44 -15.60 15.24 -31.73
C ASN A 44 -14.60 14.22 -31.11
N SER A 45 -14.20 14.41 -29.84
CA SER A 45 -13.53 13.41 -29.02
C SER A 45 -14.50 12.31 -28.58
N THR A 46 -14.74 11.36 -29.48
CA THR A 46 -15.29 10.04 -29.10
C THR A 46 -14.43 9.44 -27.97
N CYS A 47 -15.04 9.33 -26.78
CA CYS A 47 -14.33 8.93 -25.58
C CYS A 47 -13.91 7.46 -25.68
N LYS A 48 -12.59 7.18 -25.72
CA LYS A 48 -12.04 5.82 -25.85
C LYS A 48 -12.66 4.89 -24.80
N LEU A 49 -13.30 3.82 -25.27
CA LEU A 49 -13.95 2.84 -24.40
C LEU A 49 -12.90 2.10 -23.55
N VAL A 50 -13.24 1.82 -22.30
CA VAL A 50 -12.41 1.00 -21.40
C VAL A 50 -12.62 -0.47 -21.74
N ASN A 51 -11.53 -1.19 -22.02
CA ASN A 51 -11.56 -2.65 -22.10
C ASN A 51 -11.54 -3.23 -20.66
N PHE A 52 -12.65 -3.81 -20.22
CA PHE A 52 -12.76 -4.42 -18.90
C PHE A 52 -12.24 -5.86 -18.87
N ASP A 53 -12.16 -6.57 -20.00
CA ASP A 53 -11.67 -7.96 -20.11
C ASP A 53 -10.24 -8.11 -19.58
N PHE A 54 -9.39 -7.10 -19.83
CA PHE A 54 -8.07 -7.01 -19.21
C PHE A 54 -8.16 -7.14 -17.69
N THR A 55 -9.09 -6.42 -17.06
CA THR A 55 -9.30 -6.41 -15.61
C THR A 55 -9.83 -7.76 -15.11
N PHE A 56 -10.75 -8.38 -15.86
CA PHE A 56 -11.34 -9.69 -15.53
C PHE A 56 -10.30 -10.82 -15.56
N ARG A 57 -9.25 -10.71 -16.38
CA ARG A 57 -8.16 -11.70 -16.41
C ARG A 57 -6.98 -11.34 -15.49
N PHE A 58 -6.58 -10.08 -15.48
CA PHE A 58 -5.40 -9.60 -14.75
C PHE A 58 -5.59 -9.66 -13.22
N LEU A 59 -6.67 -9.07 -12.69
CA LEU A 59 -6.83 -8.95 -11.24
C LEU A 59 -7.03 -10.30 -10.53
N PRO A 60 -7.86 -11.25 -11.00
CA PRO A 60 -7.92 -12.58 -10.42
C PRO A 60 -6.57 -13.30 -10.40
N SER A 61 -5.82 -13.24 -11.50
CA SER A 61 -4.50 -13.86 -11.61
C SER A 61 -3.50 -13.29 -10.59
N VAL A 62 -3.45 -11.96 -10.46
CA VAL A 62 -2.62 -11.28 -9.45
C VAL A 62 -3.09 -11.63 -8.04
N TYR A 63 -4.38 -11.60 -7.76
CA TYR A 63 -4.92 -11.81 -6.41
C TYR A 63 -4.76 -13.26 -5.93
N VAL A 64 -4.93 -14.27 -6.81
CA VAL A 64 -4.63 -15.68 -6.47
C VAL A 64 -3.14 -15.85 -6.16
N SER A 65 -2.27 -15.21 -6.95
CA SER A 65 -0.81 -15.25 -6.73
C SER A 65 -0.42 -14.59 -5.41
N VAL A 66 -0.94 -13.37 -5.15
CA VAL A 66 -0.69 -12.61 -3.92
C VAL A 66 -1.27 -13.32 -2.70
N PHE A 67 -2.46 -13.90 -2.79
CA PHE A 67 -3.05 -14.71 -1.72
C PHE A 67 -2.14 -15.88 -1.34
N THR A 68 -1.75 -16.69 -2.33
CA THR A 68 -0.95 -17.90 -2.11
C THR A 68 0.43 -17.57 -1.54
N LEU A 69 1.16 -16.66 -2.17
CA LEU A 69 2.50 -16.26 -1.74
C LEU A 69 2.48 -15.46 -0.43
N GLY A 70 1.48 -14.59 -0.25
CA GLY A 70 1.32 -13.75 0.92
C GLY A 70 0.96 -14.55 2.17
N VAL A 71 0.00 -15.47 2.10
CA VAL A 71 -0.37 -16.32 3.25
C VAL A 71 0.82 -17.18 3.65
N MET A 72 1.44 -17.88 2.68
CA MET A 72 2.64 -18.69 2.95
C MET A 72 3.77 -17.85 3.57
N GLY A 73 4.09 -16.70 2.98
CA GLY A 73 5.17 -15.82 3.45
C GLY A 73 4.92 -15.24 4.85
N ASN A 74 3.70 -14.79 5.16
CA ASN A 74 3.36 -14.24 6.46
C ASN A 74 3.27 -15.32 7.55
N CYS A 75 2.77 -16.52 7.25
CA CYS A 75 2.79 -17.65 8.19
C CYS A 75 4.22 -18.09 8.54
N LEU A 76 5.11 -18.20 7.54
CA LEU A 76 6.54 -18.42 7.77
C LEU A 76 7.18 -17.26 8.56
N GLY A 77 6.68 -16.04 8.33
CA GLY A 77 7.04 -14.83 9.04
C GLY A 77 6.78 -14.89 10.53
N LEU A 78 5.52 -15.16 10.90
CA LEU A 78 5.11 -15.35 12.28
C LEU A 78 5.94 -16.44 12.98
N LYS A 79 6.20 -17.56 12.30
CA LYS A 79 7.08 -18.63 12.81
C LYS A 79 8.52 -18.14 13.04
N SER A 80 9.07 -17.33 12.14
CA SER A 80 10.40 -16.73 12.28
C SER A 80 10.47 -15.71 13.42
N ILE A 81 9.46 -14.84 13.54
CA ILE A 81 9.34 -13.83 14.61
C ILE A 81 9.22 -14.51 15.98
N TYR A 82 8.39 -15.54 16.10
CA TYR A 82 8.24 -16.32 17.33
C TYR A 82 9.55 -17.00 17.74
N LYS A 83 10.21 -17.73 16.82
CA LYS A 83 11.49 -18.40 17.09
C LYS A 83 12.62 -17.42 17.47
N ASN A 84 12.62 -16.22 16.89
CA ASN A 84 13.67 -15.21 17.09
C ASN A 84 13.23 -14.05 18.00
N TRP A 85 12.19 -14.24 18.84
CA TRP A 85 11.55 -13.14 19.58
C TRP A 85 12.54 -12.35 20.43
N THR A 86 13.37 -13.05 21.20
CA THR A 86 14.40 -12.48 22.07
C THR A 86 15.58 -11.87 21.30
N LYS A 87 15.94 -12.45 20.14
CA LYS A 87 17.12 -12.05 19.34
C LYS A 87 16.90 -10.77 18.54
N MET A 88 15.70 -10.57 18.00
CA MET A 88 15.41 -9.41 17.11
C MET A 88 14.97 -8.15 17.89
N GLY A 89 14.51 -8.31 19.14
CA GLY A 89 14.14 -7.20 20.02
C GLY A 89 12.84 -6.50 19.62
N ASN A 90 12.66 -5.27 20.09
CA ASN A 90 11.36 -4.57 20.06
C ASN A 90 10.82 -4.26 18.65
N VAL A 91 11.64 -4.38 17.59
CA VAL A 91 11.18 -4.30 16.18
C VAL A 91 10.17 -5.40 15.82
N ASN A 92 10.22 -6.54 16.53
CA ASN A 92 9.27 -7.64 16.34
C ASN A 92 7.82 -7.24 16.57
N ILE A 93 7.56 -6.24 17.42
CA ILE A 93 6.21 -5.75 17.68
C ILE A 93 5.63 -5.13 16.41
N PHE A 94 6.41 -4.32 15.68
CA PHE A 94 5.98 -3.76 14.39
C PHE A 94 5.84 -4.83 13.31
N MET A 95 6.77 -5.80 13.25
CA MET A 95 6.70 -6.91 12.28
C MET A 95 5.51 -7.83 12.53
N LEU A 96 5.14 -8.08 13.79
CA LEU A 96 3.97 -8.88 14.18
C LEU A 96 2.67 -8.20 13.75
N ASN A 97 2.54 -6.89 14.02
CA ASN A 97 1.38 -6.12 13.58
C ASN A 97 1.28 -6.06 12.05
N LEU A 98 2.41 -5.93 11.35
CA LEU A 98 2.48 -6.00 9.89
C LEU A 98 1.98 -7.34 9.35
N CYS A 99 2.46 -8.46 9.89
CA CYS A 99 2.00 -9.80 9.50
C CYS A 99 0.49 -9.99 9.74
N GLY A 100 -0.02 -9.50 10.87
CA GLY A 100 -1.46 -9.56 11.19
C GLY A 100 -2.30 -8.73 10.23
N ALA A 101 -1.86 -7.51 9.90
CA ALA A 101 -2.49 -6.64 8.91
C ALA A 101 -2.51 -7.29 7.51
N ASP A 102 -1.40 -7.91 7.11
CA ASP A 102 -1.27 -8.60 5.82
C ASP A 102 -2.18 -9.82 5.74
N ILE A 103 -2.17 -10.71 6.75
CA ILE A 103 -3.07 -11.89 6.76
C ILE A 103 -4.54 -11.47 6.73
N LEU A 104 -4.95 -10.49 7.54
CA LEU A 104 -6.33 -10.01 7.55
C LEU A 104 -6.78 -9.50 6.18
N TYR A 105 -5.91 -8.80 5.44
CA TYR A 105 -6.21 -8.35 4.09
C TYR A 105 -6.18 -9.48 3.04
N LEU A 106 -5.21 -10.39 3.12
CA LEU A 106 -5.11 -11.53 2.21
C LEU A 106 -6.40 -12.38 2.24
N LEU A 107 -7.01 -12.56 3.42
CA LEU A 107 -8.32 -13.23 3.56
C LEU A 107 -9.47 -12.55 2.80
N THR A 108 -9.34 -11.28 2.40
CA THR A 108 -10.34 -10.58 1.57
C THR A 108 -10.19 -10.84 0.07
N LEU A 109 -9.00 -11.26 -0.39
CA LEU A 109 -8.70 -11.43 -1.81
C LEU A 109 -9.58 -12.48 -2.53
N PRO A 110 -9.92 -13.65 -1.95
CA PRO A 110 -10.78 -14.63 -2.63
C PRO A 110 -12.15 -14.06 -3.06
N PHE A 111 -12.73 -13.16 -2.27
CA PHE A 111 -13.99 -12.50 -2.61
C PHE A 111 -13.85 -11.53 -3.78
N PHE A 112 -12.71 -10.82 -3.86
CA PHE A 112 -12.39 -10.00 -5.03
C PHE A 112 -12.02 -10.86 -6.26
N VAL A 113 -11.41 -12.03 -6.10
CA VAL A 113 -11.20 -12.99 -7.20
C VAL A 113 -12.56 -13.39 -7.80
N VAL A 114 -13.54 -13.78 -6.98
CA VAL A 114 -14.91 -14.08 -7.44
C VAL A 114 -15.54 -12.88 -8.16
N TYR A 115 -15.42 -11.68 -7.60
CA TYR A 115 -15.97 -10.45 -8.20
C TYR A 115 -15.39 -10.12 -9.58
N TYR A 116 -14.07 -10.18 -9.74
CA TYR A 116 -13.42 -9.83 -11.01
C TYR A 116 -13.53 -10.97 -12.04
N ALA A 117 -13.53 -12.24 -11.61
CA ALA A 117 -13.79 -13.37 -12.49
C ALA A 117 -15.26 -13.45 -12.96
N SER A 118 -16.19 -12.91 -12.18
CA SER A 118 -17.63 -12.82 -12.53
C SER A 118 -17.98 -11.50 -13.23
N GLU A 119 -17.05 -10.91 -14.00
CA GLU A 119 -17.29 -9.70 -14.81
C GLU A 119 -17.84 -8.49 -14.00
N HIS A 120 -17.25 -8.18 -12.84
CA HIS A 120 -17.73 -7.15 -11.92
C HIS A 120 -19.13 -7.39 -11.32
N LYS A 121 -19.64 -8.64 -11.29
CA LYS A 121 -20.87 -9.00 -10.57
C LYS A 121 -20.55 -9.24 -9.09
N TRP A 122 -20.84 -8.25 -8.24
CA TRP A 122 -20.75 -8.35 -6.79
C TRP A 122 -22.01 -8.99 -6.21
N ILE A 123 -21.83 -10.05 -5.41
CA ILE A 123 -22.93 -10.87 -4.87
C ILE A 123 -23.00 -10.88 -3.33
N PHE A 124 -22.05 -10.23 -2.65
CA PHE A 124 -21.94 -10.28 -1.18
C PHE A 124 -22.59 -9.07 -0.47
N GLY A 125 -23.36 -8.25 -1.19
CA GLY A 125 -24.12 -7.11 -0.64
C GLY A 125 -23.29 -5.89 -0.21
N HIS A 126 -24.00 -4.81 0.16
CA HIS A 126 -23.42 -3.49 0.40
C HIS A 126 -22.41 -3.45 1.55
N ALA A 127 -22.76 -4.02 2.70
CA ALA A 127 -21.95 -3.95 3.92
C ALA A 127 -20.61 -4.67 3.73
N PHE A 128 -20.61 -5.86 3.10
CA PHE A 128 -19.39 -6.63 2.89
C PHE A 128 -18.43 -5.92 1.93
N CYS A 129 -18.93 -5.29 0.85
CA CYS A 129 -18.10 -4.46 -0.02
C CYS A 129 -17.39 -3.35 0.76
N LYS A 130 -18.12 -2.60 1.61
CA LYS A 130 -17.54 -1.56 2.49
C LYS A 130 -16.47 -2.12 3.43
N ILE A 131 -16.72 -3.27 4.06
CA ILE A 131 -15.75 -3.93 4.95
C ILE A 131 -14.48 -4.33 4.20
N LEU A 132 -14.57 -4.99 3.05
CA LEU A 132 -13.38 -5.43 2.31
C LEU A 132 -12.57 -4.23 1.77
N ARG A 133 -13.24 -3.17 1.29
CA ARG A 133 -12.59 -1.92 0.86
C ARG A 133 -11.89 -1.20 2.04
N LEU A 134 -12.48 -1.24 3.24
CA LEU A 134 -11.84 -0.75 4.46
C LEU A 134 -10.63 -1.61 4.85
N CYS A 135 -10.73 -2.93 4.83
CA CYS A 135 -9.61 -3.84 5.12
C CYS A 135 -8.40 -3.58 4.21
N PHE A 136 -8.64 -3.32 2.91
CA PHE A 136 -7.59 -2.89 1.99
C PHE A 136 -6.94 -1.55 2.41
N CYS A 137 -7.73 -0.53 2.75
CA CYS A 137 -7.20 0.76 3.20
C CYS A 137 -6.40 0.62 4.51
N ILE A 138 -6.92 -0.13 5.48
CA ILE A 138 -6.27 -0.41 6.76
C ILE A 138 -4.94 -1.15 6.55
N ASN A 139 -4.90 -2.16 5.68
CA ASN A 139 -3.65 -2.87 5.36
C ASN A 139 -2.65 -1.97 4.63
N LEU A 140 -3.08 -1.24 3.60
CA LEU A 140 -2.19 -0.38 2.82
C LEU A 140 -1.50 0.67 3.71
N TYR A 141 -2.29 1.44 4.46
CA TYR A 141 -1.76 2.50 5.31
C TYR A 141 -1.10 1.96 6.59
N GLY A 142 -1.58 0.81 7.11
CA GLY A 142 -0.92 0.06 8.18
C GLY A 142 0.46 -0.43 7.78
N SER A 143 0.59 -1.01 6.58
CA SER A 143 1.88 -1.44 6.02
C SER A 143 2.84 -0.26 5.93
N ILE A 144 2.44 0.82 5.26
CA ILE A 144 3.26 2.03 5.17
C ILE A 144 3.69 2.53 6.56
N GLY A 145 2.76 2.65 7.51
CA GLY A 145 3.04 3.07 8.88
C GLY A 145 4.02 2.17 9.63
N PHE A 146 3.84 0.85 9.58
CA PHE A 146 4.76 -0.10 10.24
C PHE A 146 6.13 -0.16 9.56
N LEU A 147 6.21 -0.03 8.23
CA LEU A 147 7.47 0.08 7.50
C LEU A 147 8.23 1.36 7.91
N THR A 148 7.52 2.48 8.10
CA THR A 148 8.09 3.72 8.68
C THR A 148 8.58 3.50 10.11
N CYS A 149 7.80 2.85 10.99
CA CYS A 149 8.25 2.52 12.35
C CYS A 149 9.50 1.62 12.38
N ILE A 150 9.55 0.59 11.55
CA ILE A 150 10.73 -0.29 11.40
C ILE A 150 11.96 0.52 10.97
N SER A 151 11.77 1.46 10.06
CA SER A 151 12.87 2.26 9.50
C SER A 151 13.39 3.33 10.47
N VAL A 152 12.49 4.02 11.17
CA VAL A 152 12.83 4.93 12.27
C VAL A 152 13.54 4.16 13.40
N TYR A 153 13.05 2.97 13.77
CA TYR A 153 13.72 2.11 14.76
C TYR A 153 15.16 1.77 14.36
N ARG A 154 15.39 1.42 13.09
CA ARG A 154 16.73 1.12 12.56
C ARG A 154 17.62 2.35 12.51
N TYR A 155 17.11 3.49 12.03
CA TYR A 155 17.80 4.78 12.03
C TYR A 155 18.26 5.16 13.44
N LEU A 156 17.35 5.16 14.42
CA LEU A 156 17.64 5.47 15.82
C LEU A 156 18.71 4.54 16.41
N GLY A 157 18.63 3.24 16.13
CA GLY A 157 19.59 2.24 16.61
C GLY A 157 21.01 2.39 16.05
N ILE A 158 21.17 2.94 14.83
CA ILE A 158 22.47 3.08 14.13
C ILE A 158 23.09 4.47 14.34
N VAL A 159 22.25 5.51 14.29
CA VAL A 159 22.69 6.91 14.31
C VAL A 159 22.72 7.47 15.72
N HIS A 160 21.71 7.12 16.53
CA HIS A 160 21.48 7.69 17.85
C HIS A 160 21.59 6.65 18.97
N THR A 161 22.38 5.59 18.76
CA THR A 161 22.50 4.41 19.63
C THR A 161 22.60 4.74 21.12
N LEU A 162 23.47 5.69 21.50
CA LEU A 162 23.64 6.11 22.90
C LEU A 162 22.43 6.87 23.45
N ARG A 163 21.77 7.71 22.64
CA ARG A 163 20.59 8.51 23.05
C ARG A 163 19.35 7.66 23.25
N VAL A 164 19.23 6.53 22.54
CA VAL A 164 18.06 5.64 22.59
C VAL A 164 18.26 4.37 23.43
N LYS A 165 19.49 4.11 23.90
CA LYS A 165 19.81 3.00 24.81
C LYS A 165 18.88 3.04 26.03
N GLY A 166 18.18 1.95 26.29
CA GLY A 166 17.19 1.83 27.37
C GLY A 166 15.84 2.56 27.14
N ARG A 167 15.74 3.51 26.21
CA ARG A 167 14.49 4.27 25.95
C ARG A 167 13.48 3.51 25.09
N ILE A 168 13.94 2.82 24.05
CA ILE A 168 13.06 2.04 23.16
C ILE A 168 12.76 0.70 23.85
N THR A 169 11.73 0.69 24.70
CA THR A 169 11.23 -0.49 25.41
C THR A 169 10.10 -1.19 24.65
N ALA A 170 9.78 -2.44 25.02
CA ALA A 170 8.64 -3.15 24.45
C ALA A 170 7.31 -2.40 24.67
N ARG A 171 7.11 -1.82 25.86
CA ARG A 171 5.93 -0.98 26.18
C ARG A 171 5.84 0.23 25.25
N PHE A 172 6.95 0.94 25.03
CA PHE A 172 7.00 2.06 24.09
C PHE A 172 6.68 1.63 22.66
N SER A 173 7.24 0.52 22.17
CA SER A 173 6.93 -0.02 20.84
C SER A 173 5.46 -0.45 20.69
N VAL A 174 4.81 -0.97 21.74
CA VAL A 174 3.35 -1.23 21.73
C VAL A 174 2.56 0.07 21.63
N LEU A 175 2.90 1.10 22.41
CA LEU A 175 2.23 2.42 22.33
C LEU A 175 2.37 3.05 20.95
N VAL A 176 3.56 2.97 20.32
CA VAL A 176 3.77 3.42 18.93
C VAL A 176 2.93 2.61 17.95
N ALA A 177 2.80 1.28 18.12
CA ALA A 177 1.96 0.47 17.26
C ALA A 177 0.46 0.80 17.40
N LEU A 178 -0.02 1.07 18.62
CA LEU A 178 -1.39 1.54 18.87
C LEU A 178 -1.63 2.92 18.24
N LEU A 179 -0.65 3.83 18.28
CA LEU A 179 -0.73 5.12 17.60
C LEU A 179 -0.81 4.96 16.08
N VAL A 180 -0.03 4.05 15.48
CA VAL A 180 -0.13 3.73 14.04
C VAL A 180 -1.53 3.24 13.71
N TRP A 181 -2.08 2.29 14.47
CA TRP A 181 -3.45 1.81 14.27
C TRP A 181 -4.49 2.92 14.39
N LEU A 182 -4.38 3.79 15.40
CA LEU A 182 -5.28 4.94 15.58
C LEU A 182 -5.25 5.88 14.38
N LEU A 183 -4.06 6.24 13.88
CA LEU A 183 -3.89 7.13 12.72
C LEU A 183 -4.43 6.48 11.43
N VAL A 184 -4.16 5.18 11.23
CA VAL A 184 -4.65 4.41 10.09
C VAL A 184 -6.18 4.31 10.09
N LEU A 185 -6.78 4.05 11.26
CA LEU A 185 -8.23 4.02 11.43
C LEU A 185 -8.85 5.40 11.23
N LEU A 186 -8.31 6.45 11.86
CA LEU A 186 -8.78 7.83 11.69
C LEU A 186 -8.75 8.27 10.22
N GLN A 187 -7.72 7.89 9.47
CA GLN A 187 -7.61 8.17 8.04
C GLN A 187 -8.56 7.31 7.19
N SER A 188 -8.79 6.04 7.55
CA SER A 188 -9.48 5.06 6.70
C SER A 188 -10.98 4.94 6.97
N LEU A 189 -11.45 5.16 8.20
CA LEU A 189 -12.86 5.09 8.56
C LEU A 189 -13.77 6.06 7.78
N PRO A 190 -13.35 7.30 7.42
CA PRO A 190 -14.14 8.19 6.57
C PRO A 190 -14.53 7.57 5.21
N ASP A 191 -13.76 6.61 4.69
CA ASP A 191 -14.03 5.88 3.45
C ASP A 191 -15.37 5.12 3.48
N LEU A 192 -15.83 4.70 4.68
CA LEU A 192 -17.09 3.98 4.88
C LEU A 192 -18.34 4.83 4.60
N PHE A 193 -18.25 6.16 4.71
CA PHE A 193 -19.40 7.04 4.47
C PHE A 193 -19.68 7.26 2.98
N PHE A 194 -18.72 6.98 2.11
CA PHE A 194 -18.92 7.05 0.66
C PHE A 194 -19.73 5.85 0.12
N VAL A 195 -20.34 6.05 -1.05
CA VAL A 195 -21.12 5.01 -1.74
C VAL A 195 -20.17 4.06 -2.46
N LYS A 196 -20.06 2.83 -1.96
CA LYS A 196 -19.14 1.80 -2.47
C LYS A 196 -19.80 0.78 -3.41
N THR A 197 -21.10 0.89 -3.68
CA THR A 197 -21.81 -0.04 -4.59
C THR A 197 -22.80 0.69 -5.48
N SER A 198 -23.24 0.03 -6.55
CA SER A 198 -24.50 0.37 -7.23
C SER A 198 -25.70 0.16 -6.29
N ASP A 199 -26.85 0.73 -6.65
CA ASP A 199 -28.07 0.70 -5.83
C ASP A 199 -28.62 -0.72 -5.64
N ASN A 200 -28.51 -1.55 -6.67
CA ASN A 200 -28.84 -2.98 -6.66
C ASN A 200 -27.72 -3.88 -6.08
N ALA A 201 -26.68 -3.30 -5.48
CA ALA A 201 -25.48 -3.97 -4.97
C ALA A 201 -24.62 -4.76 -5.98
N THR A 202 -24.93 -4.78 -7.29
CA THR A 202 -24.24 -5.65 -8.26
C THR A 202 -22.82 -5.23 -8.62
N SER A 203 -22.36 -4.05 -8.22
CA SER A 203 -20.95 -3.64 -8.39
C SER A 203 -20.36 -3.15 -7.07
N CYS A 204 -19.06 -3.40 -6.86
CA CYS A 204 -18.31 -2.94 -5.68
C CYS A 204 -17.16 -2.01 -6.11
N TYR A 205 -17.38 -0.71 -5.99
CA TYR A 205 -16.44 0.34 -6.41
C TYR A 205 -15.18 0.36 -5.52
N ASP A 206 -14.02 0.63 -6.14
CA ASP A 206 -12.74 0.88 -5.44
C ASP A 206 -12.69 2.30 -4.83
N THR A 207 -13.44 3.21 -5.43
CA THR A 207 -13.46 4.64 -5.14
C THR A 207 -14.82 5.06 -4.58
N THR A 208 -15.72 5.58 -5.41
CA THR A 208 -17.09 5.95 -5.05
C THR A 208 -17.98 5.99 -6.30
N SER A 209 -19.31 6.08 -6.12
CA SER A 209 -20.24 6.49 -7.17
C SER A 209 -19.97 7.91 -7.67
N ASP A 210 -20.35 8.18 -8.91
CA ASP A 210 -20.01 9.41 -9.63
C ASP A 210 -20.49 10.70 -8.93
N LYS A 211 -21.62 10.63 -8.20
CA LYS A 211 -22.21 11.72 -7.43
C LYS A 211 -21.26 12.37 -6.41
N TYR A 212 -20.36 11.59 -5.80
CA TYR A 212 -19.49 12.05 -4.69
C TYR A 212 -18.02 12.10 -5.07
N MET A 213 -17.71 12.12 -6.37
CA MET A 213 -16.35 11.90 -6.85
C MET A 213 -15.40 13.07 -6.56
N ARG A 214 -15.90 14.32 -6.55
CA ARG A 214 -15.08 15.51 -6.28
C ARG A 214 -14.66 15.57 -4.81
N GLU A 215 -15.56 15.22 -3.91
CA GLU A 215 -15.34 15.05 -2.47
C GLU A 215 -14.36 13.91 -2.22
N TYR A 216 -14.55 12.78 -2.92
CA TYR A 216 -13.66 11.63 -2.80
C TYR A 216 -12.25 11.90 -3.36
N LEU A 217 -12.10 12.73 -4.41
CA LEU A 217 -10.79 13.16 -4.89
C LEU A 217 -10.07 14.01 -3.83
N LYS A 218 -10.75 15.00 -3.23
CA LYS A 218 -10.17 15.81 -2.13
C LYS A 218 -9.71 14.91 -0.97
N TYR A 219 -10.55 13.96 -0.55
CA TYR A 219 -10.22 12.96 0.46
C TYR A 219 -9.05 12.03 0.03
N SER A 220 -9.04 11.56 -1.21
CA SER A 220 -7.98 10.70 -1.76
C SER A 220 -6.63 11.41 -1.82
N ILE A 221 -6.59 12.69 -2.20
CA ILE A 221 -5.38 13.53 -2.17
C ILE A 221 -4.89 13.68 -0.72
N GLY A 222 -5.77 14.01 0.22
CA GLY A 222 -5.43 14.09 1.65
C GLY A 222 -4.82 12.78 2.18
N ARG A 223 -5.43 11.63 1.85
CA ARG A 223 -4.89 10.30 2.18
C ARG A 223 -3.53 10.01 1.52
N THR A 224 -3.32 10.44 0.27
CA THR A 224 -2.03 10.30 -0.41
C THR A 224 -0.95 11.12 0.31
N VAL A 225 -1.22 12.37 0.68
CA VAL A 225 -0.25 13.22 1.36
C VAL A 225 0.08 12.68 2.75
N VAL A 226 -0.94 12.44 3.58
CA VAL A 226 -0.77 12.03 4.98
C VAL A 226 -0.32 10.58 5.12
N GLY A 227 -0.97 9.66 4.41
CA GLY A 227 -0.74 8.22 4.54
C GLY A 227 0.36 7.63 3.66
N PHE A 228 0.92 8.40 2.73
CA PHE A 228 2.01 7.94 1.86
C PHE A 228 3.14 8.98 1.70
N GLY A 229 2.83 10.23 1.38
CA GLY A 229 3.82 11.28 1.14
C GLY A 229 4.70 11.59 2.37
N ILE A 230 4.07 11.84 3.52
CA ILE A 230 4.78 12.08 4.78
C ILE A 230 5.59 10.84 5.21
N PRO A 231 5.02 9.61 5.26
CA PRO A 231 5.79 8.39 5.49
C PRO A 231 6.99 8.21 4.55
N LEU A 232 6.82 8.42 3.23
CA LEU A 232 7.89 8.31 2.24
C LEU A 232 9.02 9.32 2.53
N LEU A 233 8.69 10.57 2.86
CA LEU A 233 9.69 11.57 3.21
C LEU A 233 10.49 11.17 4.46
N ILE A 234 9.80 10.71 5.53
CA ILE A 234 10.46 10.22 6.75
C ILE A 234 11.41 9.06 6.43
N MET A 235 10.97 8.13 5.57
CA MET A 235 11.76 6.98 5.12
C MET A 235 13.03 7.40 4.38
N LEU A 236 12.90 8.32 3.41
CA LEU A 236 14.02 8.85 2.63
C LEU A 236 15.03 9.58 3.52
N CYS A 237 14.58 10.44 4.44
CA CYS A 237 15.45 11.12 5.40
C CYS A 237 16.18 10.13 6.32
N CYS A 238 15.46 9.14 6.88
CA CYS A 238 16.05 8.11 7.73
C CYS A 238 17.15 7.33 6.99
N TYR A 239 16.88 6.89 5.76
CA TYR A 239 17.84 6.06 5.02
C TYR A 239 18.95 6.82 4.32
N GLY A 240 18.74 8.09 3.92
CA GLY A 240 19.83 8.96 3.50
C GLY A 240 20.86 9.12 4.61
N HIS A 241 20.41 9.38 5.84
CA HIS A 241 21.31 9.51 6.98
C HIS A 241 21.92 8.17 7.44
N VAL A 242 21.18 7.06 7.38
CA VAL A 242 21.77 5.71 7.62
C VAL A 242 22.83 5.40 6.57
N ALA A 243 22.57 5.64 5.29
CA ALA A 243 23.54 5.40 4.21
C ALA A 243 24.81 6.24 4.41
N PHE A 244 24.67 7.55 4.67
CA PHE A 244 25.80 8.42 5.04
C PHE A 244 26.59 7.85 6.22
N THR A 245 25.91 7.50 7.32
CA THR A 245 26.55 6.92 8.52
C THR A 245 27.29 5.61 8.23
N LEU A 246 26.72 4.75 7.37
CA LEU A 246 27.32 3.48 6.93
C LEU A 246 28.49 3.64 5.94
N LEU A 247 28.64 4.81 5.32
CA LEU A 247 29.75 5.14 4.43
C LEU A 247 30.90 5.83 5.16
N THR A 248 30.61 6.73 6.10
CA THR A 248 31.62 7.51 6.83
C THR A 248 32.29 6.72 7.96
N LYS A 249 31.56 5.86 8.68
CA LYS A 249 32.13 5.10 9.82
C LYS A 249 32.82 3.82 9.34
N LYS A 250 34.08 3.63 9.73
CA LYS A 250 34.90 2.45 9.40
C LYS A 250 34.54 1.24 10.28
N ASP A 251 34.30 1.44 11.57
CA ASP A 251 34.14 0.38 12.57
C ASP A 251 32.69 -0.13 12.71
N ILE A 252 31.97 -0.26 11.60
CA ILE A 252 30.62 -0.84 11.59
C ILE A 252 30.70 -2.31 11.16
N ASP A 253 30.06 -3.18 11.95
CA ASP A 253 29.84 -4.59 11.62
C ASP A 253 29.32 -4.73 10.18
N ILE A 254 30.09 -5.45 9.36
CA ILE A 254 29.77 -5.75 7.96
C ILE A 254 28.37 -6.37 7.86
N ILE A 255 28.01 -7.29 8.76
CA ILE A 255 26.70 -7.95 8.78
C ILE A 255 25.59 -6.92 9.01
N LEU A 256 25.77 -5.99 9.96
CA LEU A 256 24.82 -4.89 10.18
C LEU A 256 24.67 -4.01 8.93
N LYS A 257 25.78 -3.57 8.32
CA LYS A 257 25.77 -2.75 7.09
C LYS A 257 24.96 -3.41 5.97
N LEU A 258 25.06 -4.74 5.83
CA LEU A 258 24.34 -5.53 4.83
C LEU A 258 22.86 -5.73 5.16
N ARG A 259 22.52 -6.02 6.42
CA ARG A 259 21.12 -6.07 6.87
C ARG A 259 20.43 -4.73 6.58
N CYS A 260 21.11 -3.61 6.80
CA CYS A 260 20.62 -2.27 6.52
C CYS A 260 20.49 -1.97 5.03
N LEU A 261 21.53 -2.22 4.22
CA LEU A 261 21.48 -2.03 2.76
C LEU A 261 20.35 -2.84 2.13
N ARG A 262 20.19 -4.11 2.52
CA ARG A 262 19.10 -4.96 2.04
C ARG A 262 17.74 -4.39 2.43
N LEU A 263 17.58 -3.92 3.67
CA LEU A 263 16.33 -3.32 4.13
C LEU A 263 16.00 -2.05 3.33
N VAL A 264 16.99 -1.17 3.07
CA VAL A 264 16.85 -0.01 2.17
C VAL A 264 16.33 -0.45 0.80
N VAL A 265 16.97 -1.46 0.18
CA VAL A 265 16.59 -1.95 -1.16
C VAL A 265 15.16 -2.51 -1.17
N ILE A 266 14.78 -3.35 -0.21
CA ILE A 266 13.41 -3.90 -0.14
C ILE A 266 12.38 -2.77 0.02
N LEU A 267 12.68 -1.76 0.83
CA LEU A 267 11.78 -0.64 1.08
C LEU A 267 11.66 0.30 -0.12
N ILE A 268 12.75 0.57 -0.84
CA ILE A 268 12.71 1.29 -2.12
C ILE A 268 11.84 0.52 -3.12
N LEU A 269 12.00 -0.81 -3.23
CA LEU A 269 11.18 -1.64 -4.11
C LEU A 269 9.69 -1.59 -3.71
N LEU A 270 9.36 -1.76 -2.43
CA LEU A 270 7.98 -1.67 -1.93
C LEU A 270 7.34 -0.30 -2.22
N PHE A 271 8.02 0.79 -1.88
CA PHE A 271 7.46 2.13 -2.10
C PHE A 271 7.36 2.45 -3.60
N SER A 272 8.42 2.24 -4.39
CA SER A 272 8.44 2.59 -5.81
C SER A 272 7.56 1.69 -6.69
N ILE A 273 7.42 0.40 -6.36
CA ILE A 273 6.67 -0.56 -7.19
C ILE A 273 5.23 -0.74 -6.67
N CYS A 274 5.03 -0.93 -5.36
CA CYS A 274 3.70 -1.24 -4.82
C CYS A 274 2.88 0.02 -4.48
N PHE A 275 3.48 1.01 -3.80
CA PHE A 275 2.72 2.14 -3.25
C PHE A 275 2.63 3.37 -4.17
N THR A 276 3.72 3.74 -4.84
CA THR A 276 3.77 4.95 -5.68
C THR A 276 2.80 4.87 -6.87
N PRO A 277 2.76 3.78 -7.67
CA PRO A 277 1.87 3.71 -8.84
C PRO A 277 0.40 3.77 -8.43
N PHE A 278 0.04 3.09 -7.33
CA PHE A 278 -1.30 3.16 -6.76
C PHE A 278 -1.72 4.58 -6.40
N HIS A 279 -0.88 5.32 -5.65
CA HIS A 279 -1.24 6.67 -5.22
C HIS A 279 -1.31 7.67 -6.38
N ILE A 280 -0.44 7.52 -7.39
CA ILE A 280 -0.48 8.35 -8.61
C ILE A 280 -1.74 8.02 -9.42
N PHE A 281 -1.89 6.76 -9.86
CA PHE A 281 -2.95 6.40 -10.79
C PHE A 281 -4.35 6.46 -10.16
N ARG A 282 -4.52 6.24 -8.85
CA ARG A 282 -5.82 6.44 -8.17
C ARG A 282 -6.31 7.88 -8.26
N ASN A 283 -5.42 8.85 -8.05
CA ASN A 283 -5.80 10.27 -8.10
C ASN A 283 -5.92 10.76 -9.55
N MET A 284 -5.10 10.27 -10.48
CA MET A 284 -5.29 10.53 -11.91
C MET A 284 -6.62 9.97 -12.44
N ASN A 285 -6.98 8.73 -12.08
CA ASN A 285 -8.24 8.10 -12.51
C ASN A 285 -9.48 8.81 -11.95
N LEU A 286 -9.41 9.32 -10.71
CA LEU A 286 -10.45 10.19 -10.16
C LEU A 286 -10.55 11.52 -10.93
N ALA A 287 -9.41 12.16 -11.23
CA ALA A 287 -9.40 13.41 -11.99
C ALA A 287 -9.94 13.24 -13.42
N THR A 288 -9.53 12.19 -14.16
CA THR A 288 -9.99 11.95 -15.53
C THR A 288 -11.47 11.57 -15.58
N ARG A 289 -11.99 10.83 -14.57
CA ARG A 289 -13.43 10.58 -14.43
C ARG A 289 -14.22 11.86 -14.13
N ILE A 290 -13.70 12.77 -13.29
CA ILE A 290 -14.34 14.07 -13.05
C ILE A 290 -14.40 14.90 -14.33
N SER A 291 -13.29 15.02 -15.08
CA SER A 291 -13.29 15.73 -16.37
C SER A 291 -14.33 15.14 -17.34
N LYS A 292 -14.48 13.81 -17.39
CA LYS A 292 -15.50 13.13 -18.20
C LYS A 292 -16.93 13.47 -17.77
N LEU A 293 -17.19 13.61 -16.46
CA LEU A 293 -18.49 14.08 -15.95
C LEU A 293 -18.76 15.55 -16.29
N ASP A 294 -17.71 16.37 -16.38
CA ASP A 294 -17.75 17.76 -16.87
C ASP A 294 -17.79 17.85 -18.42
N GLY A 295 -18.20 16.78 -19.10
CA GLY A 295 -18.30 16.71 -20.57
C GLY A 295 -16.95 16.58 -21.32
N THR A 296 -15.82 16.67 -20.63
CA THR A 296 -14.48 16.69 -21.23
C THR A 296 -13.78 15.34 -21.09
N CYS A 297 -13.95 14.43 -22.05
CA CYS A 297 -13.20 13.17 -22.06
C CYS A 297 -11.74 13.38 -22.53
N LEU A 298 -10.80 13.21 -21.61
CA LEU A 298 -9.36 13.25 -21.88
C LEU A 298 -8.93 12.01 -22.69
N LYS A 299 -8.08 12.19 -23.70
CA LYS A 299 -7.64 11.11 -24.62
C LYS A 299 -7.06 9.87 -23.92
N TRP A 300 -6.37 10.08 -22.80
CA TRP A 300 -5.75 9.04 -21.97
C TRP A 300 -6.67 8.48 -20.87
N TYR A 301 -7.98 8.79 -20.87
CA TYR A 301 -8.94 8.33 -19.86
C TYR A 301 -8.90 6.81 -19.65
N ALA A 302 -9.02 6.03 -20.74
CA ALA A 302 -9.05 4.58 -20.67
C ALA A 302 -7.69 3.99 -20.22
N ASP A 303 -6.59 4.59 -20.66
CA ASP A 303 -5.24 4.12 -20.34
C ASP A 303 -4.89 4.39 -18.86
N VAL A 304 -5.34 5.52 -18.31
CA VAL A 304 -5.27 5.83 -16.87
C VAL A 304 -6.16 4.91 -16.03
N TYR A 305 -7.33 4.50 -16.53
CA TYR A 305 -8.14 3.48 -15.85
C TYR A 305 -7.38 2.14 -15.77
N ILE A 306 -6.80 1.67 -16.87
CA ILE A 306 -6.01 0.43 -16.87
C ILE A 306 -4.80 0.55 -15.93
N ALA A 307 -4.10 1.69 -15.95
CA ALA A 307 -2.99 1.96 -15.03
C ALA A 307 -3.43 1.99 -13.54
N ASN A 308 -4.64 2.45 -13.22
CA ASN A 308 -5.23 2.33 -11.88
C ASN A 308 -5.46 0.87 -11.49
N GLN A 309 -5.97 0.04 -12.40
CA GLN A 309 -6.15 -1.40 -12.12
C GLN A 309 -4.81 -2.13 -11.92
N VAL A 310 -3.78 -1.78 -12.70
CA VAL A 310 -2.41 -2.26 -12.48
C VAL A 310 -1.87 -1.79 -11.13
N GLY A 311 -2.03 -0.50 -10.79
CA GLY A 311 -1.64 0.07 -9.50
C GLY A 311 -2.34 -0.60 -8.31
N ASN A 312 -3.64 -0.91 -8.43
CA ASN A 312 -4.40 -1.70 -7.46
C ASN A 312 -3.76 -3.09 -7.27
N GLY A 313 -3.42 -3.80 -8.36
CA GLY A 313 -2.72 -5.08 -8.29
C GLY A 313 -1.34 -4.99 -7.61
N LEU A 314 -0.54 -4.00 -7.99
CA LEU A 314 0.79 -3.75 -7.42
C LEU A 314 0.73 -3.42 -5.91
N ALA A 315 -0.27 -2.65 -5.47
CA ALA A 315 -0.49 -2.38 -4.05
C ALA A 315 -0.79 -3.65 -3.26
N CYS A 316 -1.49 -4.64 -3.84
CA CYS A 316 -1.74 -5.93 -3.18
C CYS A 316 -0.45 -6.74 -2.99
N MET A 317 0.49 -6.65 -3.94
CA MET A 317 1.77 -7.38 -3.88
C MET A 317 2.62 -7.00 -2.66
N ASN A 318 2.41 -5.84 -2.05
CA ASN A 318 3.02 -5.47 -0.77
C ASN A 318 2.91 -6.60 0.28
N SER A 319 1.72 -7.17 0.47
CA SER A 319 1.48 -8.20 1.48
C SER A 319 2.19 -9.53 1.19
N ALA A 320 2.60 -9.75 -0.07
CA ALA A 320 3.43 -10.90 -0.48
C ALA A 320 4.94 -10.59 -0.46
N ILE A 321 5.35 -9.32 -0.50
CA ILE A 321 6.75 -8.88 -0.48
C ILE A 321 7.24 -8.53 0.93
N ASN A 322 6.36 -8.05 1.82
CA ASN A 322 6.63 -7.82 3.25
C ASN A 322 7.35 -9.00 3.94
N PRO A 323 7.07 -10.28 3.63
CA PRO A 323 7.85 -11.43 4.07
C PRO A 323 9.38 -11.33 3.95
N LEU A 324 9.88 -10.61 2.94
CA LEU A 324 11.31 -10.42 2.75
C LEU A 324 11.98 -9.63 3.91
N LEU A 325 11.23 -8.78 4.64
CA LEU A 325 11.76 -7.99 5.75
C LEU A 325 12.17 -8.84 6.96
N TYR A 326 11.48 -9.95 7.23
CA TYR A 326 11.67 -10.73 8.46
C TYR A 326 12.20 -12.14 8.23
N LEU A 327 11.88 -12.81 7.10
CA LEU A 327 12.42 -14.15 6.81
C LEU A 327 13.94 -14.13 6.68
N PHE A 328 14.50 -13.10 6.06
CA PHE A 328 15.94 -13.01 5.82
C PHE A 328 16.72 -12.31 6.96
N ASN A 329 16.08 -11.94 8.08
CA ASN A 329 16.81 -11.43 9.25
C ASN A 329 17.55 -12.53 10.02
N SER A 330 17.27 -13.81 9.77
CA SER A 330 18.17 -14.90 10.15
C SER A 330 19.47 -14.80 9.36
N ASP A 331 20.58 -14.65 10.08
CA ASP A 331 21.91 -14.33 9.54
C ASP A 331 22.44 -15.32 8.49
N GLU A 332 21.91 -16.55 8.52
CA GLU A 332 22.35 -17.68 7.71
C GLU A 332 22.40 -17.39 6.20
N PHE A 333 21.40 -16.70 5.63
CA PHE A 333 21.40 -16.38 4.20
C PHE A 333 22.43 -15.30 3.83
N LEU A 334 22.55 -14.24 4.63
CA LEU A 334 23.58 -13.21 4.41
C LEU A 334 24.98 -13.82 4.54
N MET A 335 25.21 -14.63 5.57
CA MET A 335 26.48 -15.31 5.78
C MET A 335 26.82 -16.29 4.64
N LYS A 336 25.84 -17.05 4.12
CA LYS A 336 26.05 -17.92 2.94
C LYS A 336 26.48 -17.12 1.71
N PHE A 337 25.85 -15.99 1.41
CA PHE A 337 26.28 -15.10 0.32
C PHE A 337 27.67 -14.51 0.57
N PHE A 338 27.98 -14.07 1.79
CA PHE A 338 29.28 -13.50 2.13
C PHE A 338 30.43 -14.50 2.09
N VAL A 339 30.22 -15.72 2.57
CA VAL A 339 31.17 -16.82 2.46
C VAL A 339 31.39 -17.20 0.99
N LYS A 340 30.33 -17.23 0.16
CA LYS A 340 30.44 -17.52 -1.28
C LYS A 340 31.27 -16.46 -2.00
N CYS A 341 31.01 -15.16 -1.78
CA CYS A 341 31.78 -14.05 -2.35
C CYS A 341 33.21 -13.95 -1.80
N ARG A 342 33.46 -14.34 -0.54
CA ARG A 342 34.82 -14.39 0.02
C ARG A 342 35.63 -15.53 -0.60
N ARG A 343 35.03 -16.72 -0.77
CA ARG A 343 35.66 -17.85 -1.45
C ARG A 343 36.01 -17.51 -2.90
N SER A 344 35.09 -16.87 -3.65
CA SER A 344 35.36 -16.47 -5.04
C SER A 344 36.43 -15.38 -5.17
N ARG A 345 36.61 -14.51 -4.17
CA ARG A 345 37.74 -13.57 -4.12
C ARG A 345 39.05 -14.26 -3.76
N GLN A 346 39.05 -15.21 -2.82
CA GLN A 346 40.24 -15.95 -2.44
C GLN A 346 40.76 -16.86 -3.56
N SER A 347 39.88 -17.51 -4.33
CA SER A 347 40.26 -18.32 -5.50
C SER A 347 40.83 -17.52 -6.66
N VAL A 348 40.59 -16.21 -6.73
CA VAL A 348 41.20 -15.31 -7.72
C VAL A 348 42.54 -14.75 -7.24
N VAL A 349 42.76 -14.69 -5.92
CA VAL A 349 43.94 -14.05 -5.31
C VAL A 349 45.05 -15.04 -4.98
N SER A 350 44.77 -16.35 -4.83
CA SER A 350 45.80 -17.36 -4.53
C SER A 350 46.79 -17.55 -5.70
N PRO A 351 48.05 -17.08 -5.62
CA PRO A 351 49.03 -17.34 -6.65
C PRO A 351 49.61 -18.73 -6.44
N GLN A 352 49.85 -19.46 -7.53
CA GLN A 352 50.61 -20.71 -7.52
C GLN A 352 52.09 -20.39 -7.27
N VAL A 353 52.50 -20.20 -6.01
CA VAL A 353 53.91 -20.01 -5.64
C VAL A 353 54.57 -21.38 -5.51
N SER A 354 55.59 -21.61 -6.35
CA SER A 354 56.29 -22.88 -6.50
C SER A 354 57.19 -23.23 -5.29
N PRO A 355 57.53 -24.52 -5.07
CA PRO A 355 58.16 -24.97 -3.82
C PRO A 355 59.64 -24.60 -3.63
N SER A 356 60.27 -23.86 -4.55
CA SER A 356 61.73 -23.71 -4.60
C SER A 356 62.34 -22.80 -3.52
N LEU A 357 61.53 -22.07 -2.74
CA LEU A 357 62.02 -21.10 -1.75
C LEU A 357 61.93 -21.57 -0.28
N LYS A 358 62.05 -22.88 -0.03
CA LYS A 358 62.09 -23.44 1.33
C LYS A 358 63.48 -23.72 1.91
N HIS A 359 64.55 -23.52 1.14
CA HIS A 359 65.88 -24.04 1.51
C HIS A 359 66.92 -23.01 2.01
N GLU A 360 66.68 -21.69 1.88
CA GLU A 360 67.66 -20.65 2.25
C GLU A 360 67.42 -19.98 3.63
N LEU A 361 66.40 -20.39 4.39
CA LEU A 361 66.12 -19.87 5.73
C LEU A 361 66.30 -20.90 6.86
N ALA A 362 66.89 -22.05 6.54
CA ALA A 362 67.36 -23.00 7.54
C ALA A 362 68.88 -22.86 7.70
N ILE A 363 69.32 -22.53 8.92
CA ILE A 363 70.72 -22.54 9.37
C ILE A 363 71.55 -21.31 8.88
N SER A 364 71.06 -20.14 9.29
CA SER A 364 71.90 -19.14 9.98
C SER A 364 71.65 -19.27 11.49
#